data_AF-A0A5K1A7E3-F1
#
_entry.id   AF-A0A5K1A7E3-F1
#
_cell.length_a   1.000
_cell.length_b   1.000
_cell.length_c   1.000
_cell.angle_alpha   90.00
_cell.angle_beta   90.00
_cell.angle_gamma   90.00
#
_symmetry.space_group_name_H-M   'P 1'
#
loop_
_entity.id
_entity.type
_entity.pdbx_description
1 polymer ?
#
loop_
_entity_poly.entity_id
_entity_poly.type
_entity_poly.pdbx_seq_one_letter_code
_entity_poly.pdbx_strand_id
1 'polypeptide(L)' 'AAALKGSDHRRATPVSARLDAQQKKLNLPILPTTTIGSFPQTIELRRVRREYKAK' A
#
# COMPACT_ATOMS: atom_id res chain seq x y z
N ALA A 1 13.15 -8.47 -22.07
CA ALA A 1 13.52 -8.04 -20.72
C ALA A 1 14.98 -7.56 -20.65
N ALA A 2 15.43 -6.69 -21.57
CA ALA A 2 16.86 -6.34 -21.70
C ALA A 2 17.27 -5.04 -20.96
N ALA A 3 16.32 -4.34 -20.32
CA ALA A 3 16.55 -3.00 -19.76
C ALA A 3 16.65 -2.96 -18.21
N LEU A 4 16.44 -4.07 -17.52
CA LEU A 4 16.51 -4.11 -16.05
C LEU A 4 17.96 -4.13 -15.59
N LYS A 5 18.30 -3.25 -14.66
CA LYS A 5 19.60 -3.22 -13.97
C LYS A 5 19.44 -3.89 -12.60
N GLY A 6 20.50 -4.51 -12.10
CA GLY A 6 20.47 -5.15 -10.77
C GLY A 6 20.15 -4.19 -9.62
N SER A 7 20.36 -2.88 -9.81
CA SER A 7 19.96 -1.83 -8.88
C SER A 7 18.45 -1.63 -8.78
N ASP A 8 17.68 -1.99 -9.81
CA ASP A 8 16.23 -1.73 -9.86
C ASP A 8 15.46 -2.53 -8.80
N HIS A 9 16.07 -3.61 -8.31
CA HIS A 9 15.54 -4.45 -7.23
C HIS A 9 15.93 -3.96 -5.84
N ARG A 10 16.68 -2.85 -5.73
CA ARG A 10 17.20 -2.34 -4.47
C ARG A 10 16.77 -0.89 -4.25
N ARG A 11 16.46 -0.57 -3.01
CA ARG A 11 16.23 0.83 -2.60
C ARG A 11 17.58 1.55 -2.55
N ALA A 12 17.60 2.81 -2.98
CA ALA A 12 18.80 3.65 -2.95
C ALA A 12 19.31 3.98 -1.54
N THR A 13 18.43 3.91 -0.53
CA THR A 13 18.76 4.23 0.86
C THR A 13 18.80 2.97 1.73
N PRO A 14 19.61 2.94 2.80
CA PRO A 14 19.61 1.84 3.78
C PRO A 14 18.32 1.81 4.61
N VAL A 15 18.04 0.69 5.26
CA VAL A 15 16.81 0.50 6.05
C VAL A 15 16.70 1.53 7.19
N SER A 16 17.78 1.75 7.95
CA SER A 16 17.80 2.67 9.10
C SER A 16 17.36 4.09 8.72
N ALA A 17 17.97 4.66 7.67
CA ALA A 17 17.61 5.98 7.17
C ALA A 17 16.14 6.07 6.72
N ARG A 18 15.57 4.98 6.21
CA ARG A 18 14.14 4.93 5.84
C ARG A 18 13.24 4.86 7.05
N LEU A 19 13.59 4.07 8.07
CA LEU A 19 12.80 3.97 9.30
C LEU A 19 12.69 5.32 9.99
N ASP A 20 13.78 6.06 10.12
CA ASP A 20 13.78 7.40 10.72
C ASP A 20 12.89 8.37 9.94
N ALA A 21 13.00 8.38 8.60
CA ALA A 21 12.18 9.23 7.75
C ALA A 21 10.70 8.84 7.79
N GLN A 22 10.40 7.53 7.83
CA GLN A 22 9.04 7.00 7.91
C GLN A 22 8.39 7.35 9.25
N GLN A 23 9.12 7.19 10.36
CA GLN A 23 8.62 7.54 11.69
C GLN A 23 8.34 9.04 11.80
N LYS A 24 9.23 9.91 11.30
CA LYS A 24 8.98 11.37 11.27
C LYS A 24 7.77 11.76 10.42
N LYS A 25 7.52 11.04 9.32
CA LYS A 25 6.42 11.35 8.40
C LYS A 25 5.07 10.79 8.87
N LEU A 26 5.05 9.55 9.34
CA LEU A 26 3.82 8.84 9.70
C LEU A 26 3.46 9.03 11.17
N ASN A 27 4.44 9.39 12.02
CA ASN A 27 4.29 9.63 13.45
C ASN A 27 3.51 8.50 14.16
N LEU A 28 3.89 7.25 13.89
CA LEU A 28 3.20 6.08 14.41
C LEU A 28 3.48 5.90 15.91
N PRO A 29 2.48 5.44 16.70
CA PRO A 29 2.72 5.04 18.08
C PRO A 29 3.59 3.78 18.15
N ILE A 30 4.05 3.40 19.35
CA ILE A 30 4.92 2.24 19.57
C ILE A 30 4.30 0.91 19.13
N LEU A 31 2.98 0.76 19.23
CA LEU A 31 2.23 -0.40 18.76
C LEU A 31 1.17 0.06 17.72
N PRO A 32 1.58 0.33 16.47
CA PRO A 32 0.64 0.75 15.45
C PRO A 32 -0.20 -0.44 14.99
N THR A 33 -1.51 -0.23 14.85
CA THR A 33 -2.43 -1.20 14.28
C THR A 33 -2.79 -0.81 12.85
N THR A 34 -2.99 -1.81 11.99
CA THR A 34 -3.41 -1.60 10.61
C THR A 34 -4.24 -2.79 10.15
N THR A 35 -5.04 -2.61 9.09
CA THR A 35 -5.69 -3.72 8.38
C THR A 35 -4.88 -4.04 7.11
N ILE A 36 -5.05 -5.24 6.57
CA ILE A 36 -4.25 -5.68 5.40
C ILE A 36 -4.82 -5.15 4.06
N GLY A 37 -6.10 -4.76 4.02
CA GLY A 37 -6.73 -4.33 2.78
C GLY A 37 -8.25 -4.27 2.85
N SER A 38 -8.91 -5.03 1.97
CA SER A 38 -10.35 -4.92 1.70
C SER A 38 -11.22 -5.10 2.94
N PHE A 39 -12.17 -4.19 3.11
CA PHE A 39 -13.32 -4.37 3.98
C PHE A 39 -14.39 -5.28 3.33
N PRO A 40 -15.39 -5.74 4.11
CA PRO A 40 -16.47 -6.56 3.58
C PRO A 40 -17.15 -5.91 2.36
N GLN A 41 -17.24 -6.66 1.27
CA GLN A 41 -17.96 -6.25 0.08
C GLN A 41 -19.45 -6.53 0.26
N THR A 42 -20.21 -5.50 0.66
CA THR A 42 -21.65 -5.64 0.98
C THR A 42 -22.51 -5.92 -0.26
N ILE A 43 -23.75 -6.37 -0.02
CA ILE A 43 -24.72 -6.62 -1.11
C ILE A 43 -25.04 -5.34 -1.86
N GLU A 44 -25.23 -4.21 -1.17
CA GLU A 44 -25.48 -2.93 -1.84
C GLU A 44 -24.31 -2.53 -2.73
N LEU A 45 -23.07 -2.69 -2.24
CA LEU A 45 -21.87 -2.35 -3.01
C LEU A 45 -21.73 -3.23 -4.25
N ARG A 46 -22.10 -4.53 -4.16
CA ARG A 46 -22.14 -5.42 -5.33
C ARG A 46 -23.19 -4.99 -6.35
N ARG A 47 -24.36 -4.52 -5.91
CA ARG A 47 -25.43 -4.00 -6.78
C ARG A 47 -24.96 -2.75 -7.53
N VAL A 48 -24.47 -1.74 -6.81
CA VAL A 48 -23.97 -0.49 -7.39
C VAL A 48 -22.86 -0.77 -8.42
N ARG A 49 -21.92 -1.67 -8.10
CA ARG A 49 -20.85 -2.06 -9.04
C ARG A 49 -21.40 -2.68 -10.32
N ARG A 50 -22.48 -3.48 -10.23
CA ARG A 50 -23.12 -4.10 -11.40
C ARG A 50 -23.81 -3.04 -12.26
N GLU A 51 -24.58 -2.16 -11.65
CA GLU A 51 -25.30 -1.08 -12.34
C GLU A 51 -24.32 -0.15 -13.08
N TYR A 52 -23.21 0.23 -12.44
CA TYR A 52 -22.17 1.04 -13.07
C TYR A 52 -21.52 0.35 -14.28
N LYS A 53 -21.27 -0.97 -14.20
CA LYS A 53 -20.69 -1.74 -15.32
C LYS A 53 -21.65 -1.96 -16.49
N ALA A 54 -22.95 -1.90 -16.24
CA ALA A 54 -23.99 -2.10 -17.24
C ALA A 54 -24.34 -0.80 -17.99
N LYS A 55 -23.84 0.34 -17.51
CA LYS A 55 -23.87 1.63 -18.19
C LYS A 55 -22.68 1.75 -19.14
#